data_AF-A0A851Y241-F1
#
_entry.id   AF-A0A851Y241-F1
#
_cell.length_a   1.000
_cell.length_b   1.000
_cell.length_c   1.000
_cell.angle_alpha   90.00
_cell.angle_beta   90.00
_cell.angle_gamma   90.00
#
_symmetry.space_group_name_H-M   'P 1'
#
loop_
_entity.id
_entity.type
_entity.pdbx_description
1 polymer ?
#
loop_
_entity_poly.entity_id
_entity_poly.type
_entity_poly.pdbx_seq_one_letter_code
_entity_poly.pdbx_strand_id
1 'polypeptide(L)'
;ASRAKLSMINTMSKIRGQEKGPGYPQAEALLADAMLKFGRELGEECNFGPALADVGEAMKELSEVKDSLDMEVKQNFIDPLQNLHDKDLREIQVLPSMWHFNNTKCADYLMFIVNPQIEQVSQLSALVQAQLEYHKQATQILQRVTSKLEDRIKEASSQPRREYQPKPRMSLEFTTGDNTQHNGGISHATTPKPSGVHMDQPCCRALYDFEPENEGELGFKEGDIITLTNQIDENWYEGMLHGQSGFFPINYVDILVPLPN
;
A
#
# COMPACT_ATOMS: atom_id res chain seq x y z
N ALA A 1 -19.12 4.47 -19.44
CA ALA A 1 -19.44 3.10 -18.97
C ALA A 1 -19.71 3.01 -17.45
N SER A 2 -19.21 3.95 -16.62
CA SER A 2 -19.28 3.84 -15.14
C SER A 2 -20.63 4.21 -14.51
N ARG A 3 -21.52 4.90 -15.23
CA ARG A 3 -22.80 5.41 -14.70
C ARG A 3 -23.92 4.36 -14.66
N ALA A 4 -23.84 3.30 -15.47
CA ALA A 4 -24.90 2.31 -15.63
C ALA A 4 -24.87 1.19 -14.58
N LYS A 5 -23.75 0.98 -13.90
CA LYS A 5 -23.59 -0.15 -12.97
C LYS A 5 -24.25 0.08 -11.61
N LEU A 6 -24.37 1.34 -11.16
CA LEU A 6 -24.97 1.67 -9.86
C LEU A 6 -26.50 1.40 -9.82
N SER A 7 -27.16 1.33 -10.97
CA SER A 7 -28.63 1.25 -11.05
C SER A 7 -29.19 -0.16 -10.81
N MET A 8 -28.41 -1.24 -10.96
CA MET A 8 -28.90 -2.62 -10.82
C MET A 8 -28.78 -3.19 -9.40
N ILE A 9 -29.51 -2.64 -8.42
CA ILE A 9 -29.72 -3.32 -7.14
C ILE A 9 -31.21 -3.20 -6.84
N ASN A 10 -31.98 -4.19 -7.30
CA ASN A 10 -33.39 -4.31 -6.96
C ASN A 10 -33.52 -5.09 -5.65
N THR A 11 -34.33 -4.49 -4.77
CA THR A 11 -34.85 -4.95 -3.50
C THR A 11 -35.32 -6.41 -3.51
N MET A 12 -34.43 -7.39 -3.31
CA MET A 12 -34.74 -8.71 -2.73
C MET A 12 -33.46 -9.44 -2.33
N SER A 13 -33.20 -9.56 -1.03
CA SER A 13 -32.70 -10.79 -0.35
C SER A 13 -32.41 -10.53 1.13
N LYS A 14 -33.45 -10.29 1.92
CA LYS A 14 -33.37 -10.22 3.40
C LYS A 14 -33.48 -11.58 4.10
N ILE A 15 -33.22 -12.71 3.42
CA ILE A 15 -33.55 -14.04 3.95
C ILE A 15 -32.36 -15.02 4.05
N ARG A 16 -31.13 -14.64 3.70
CA ARG A 16 -30.01 -15.58 3.91
C ARG A 16 -28.66 -14.91 4.11
N GLY A 17 -28.47 -14.25 5.26
CA GLY A 17 -27.17 -14.10 5.96
C GLY A 17 -25.93 -13.62 5.20
N GLN A 18 -26.06 -13.09 3.98
CA GLN A 18 -25.00 -12.49 3.19
C GLN A 18 -25.64 -11.31 2.47
N GLU A 19 -25.49 -10.11 3.03
CA GLU A 19 -25.74 -8.89 2.26
C GLU A 19 -24.76 -8.92 1.09
N LYS A 20 -25.29 -9.18 -0.11
CA LYS A 20 -24.50 -9.05 -1.33
C LYS A 20 -24.21 -7.56 -1.45
N GLY A 21 -22.95 -7.19 -1.24
CA GLY A 21 -22.42 -5.86 -1.51
C GLY A 21 -22.72 -5.42 -2.96
N PRO A 22 -22.24 -4.24 -3.38
CA PRO A 22 -22.73 -3.51 -4.55
C PRO A 22 -22.46 -4.17 -5.92
N GLY A 23 -22.06 -5.44 -5.96
CA GLY A 23 -21.90 -6.27 -7.16
C GLY A 23 -20.59 -6.00 -7.89
N TYR A 24 -19.74 -5.14 -7.35
CA TYR A 24 -18.37 -4.88 -7.80
C TYR A 24 -17.41 -4.94 -6.60
N PRO A 25 -16.17 -5.40 -6.81
CA PRO A 25 -15.17 -5.35 -5.76
C PRO A 25 -14.73 -3.90 -5.52
N GLN A 26 -14.64 -3.50 -4.24
CA GLN A 26 -13.99 -2.24 -3.88
C GLN A 26 -12.47 -2.35 -4.07
N ALA A 27 -11.81 -1.21 -4.29
CA ALA A 27 -10.35 -1.19 -4.49
C ALA A 27 -9.60 -1.65 -3.23
N GLU A 28 -10.15 -1.32 -2.06
CA GLU A 28 -9.67 -1.68 -0.74
C GLU A 28 -9.68 -3.21 -0.54
N ALA A 29 -10.72 -3.90 -1.03
CA ALA A 29 -10.76 -5.37 -0.99
C ALA A 29 -9.68 -6.00 -1.86
N LEU A 30 -9.41 -5.45 -3.05
CA LEU A 30 -8.35 -5.97 -3.93
C LEU A 30 -6.96 -5.77 -3.30
N LEU A 31 -6.74 -4.61 -2.68
CA LEU A 31 -5.51 -4.34 -1.93
C LEU A 31 -5.37 -5.28 -0.73
N ALA A 32 -6.45 -5.50 0.02
CA ALA A 32 -6.49 -6.43 1.13
C ALA A 32 -6.11 -7.85 0.70
N ASP A 33 -6.70 -8.36 -0.38
CA ASP A 33 -6.41 -9.69 -0.91
C ASP A 33 -4.93 -9.84 -1.31
N ALA A 34 -4.35 -8.82 -1.94
CA ALA A 34 -2.93 -8.81 -2.30
C ALA A 34 -2.04 -8.84 -1.05
N MET A 35 -2.29 -7.95 -0.09
CA MET A 35 -1.52 -7.87 1.15
C MET A 35 -1.61 -9.16 1.97
N LEU A 36 -2.79 -9.74 2.11
CA LEU A 36 -3.00 -11.00 2.82
C LEU A 36 -2.35 -12.18 2.11
N LYS A 37 -2.35 -12.19 0.77
CA LYS A 37 -1.69 -13.24 -0.02
C LYS A 37 -0.18 -13.18 0.15
N PHE A 38 0.43 -12.03 -0.13
CA PHE A 38 1.89 -11.88 -0.01
C PHE A 38 2.37 -11.96 1.44
N GLY A 39 1.57 -11.50 2.40
CA GLY A 39 1.87 -11.64 3.83
C GLY A 39 2.01 -13.10 4.27
N ARG A 40 1.16 -14.00 3.73
CA ARG A 40 1.28 -15.45 3.96
C ARG A 40 2.48 -16.06 3.25
N GLU A 41 2.79 -15.62 2.04
CA GLU A 41 3.93 -16.13 1.26
C GLU A 41 5.28 -15.77 1.90
N LEU A 42 5.37 -14.60 2.55
CA LEU A 42 6.56 -14.16 3.28
C LEU A 42 6.83 -14.97 4.57
N GLY A 43 5.83 -15.68 5.08
CA GLY A 43 5.92 -16.46 6.32
C GLY A 43 6.09 -15.61 7.60
N GLU A 44 6.16 -16.29 8.73
CA GLU A 44 6.26 -15.66 10.07
C GLU A 44 7.71 -15.37 10.50
N GLU A 45 8.68 -15.76 9.68
CA GLU A 45 10.11 -15.60 9.96
C GLU A 45 10.58 -14.14 9.93
N CYS A 46 9.86 -13.29 9.18
CA CYS A 46 10.13 -11.85 9.10
C CYS A 46 9.01 -11.05 9.77
N ASN A 47 9.38 -9.91 10.38
CA ASN A 47 8.40 -8.99 10.94
C ASN A 47 7.53 -8.31 9.86
N PHE A 48 7.83 -8.49 8.57
CA PHE A 48 7.06 -7.86 7.50
C PHE A 48 5.79 -8.65 7.14
N GLY A 49 5.85 -9.98 7.08
CA GLY A 49 4.70 -10.85 6.73
C GLY A 49 3.46 -10.60 7.61
N PRO A 50 3.57 -10.70 8.94
CA PRO A 50 2.44 -10.43 9.83
C PRO A 50 2.01 -8.94 9.82
N ALA A 51 2.92 -7.99 9.59
CA ALA A 51 2.55 -6.57 9.41
C ALA A 51 1.63 -6.39 8.20
N LEU A 52 2.03 -7.00 7.09
CA LEU A 52 1.31 -6.92 5.85
C LEU A 52 -0.06 -7.59 5.99
N ALA A 53 -0.16 -8.66 6.76
CA ALA A 53 -1.43 -9.29 7.10
C ALA A 53 -2.35 -8.39 7.94
N ASP A 54 -1.83 -7.74 8.99
CA ASP A 54 -2.59 -6.78 9.81
C ASP A 54 -3.15 -5.61 8.98
N VAL A 55 -2.34 -5.08 8.05
CA VAL A 55 -2.80 -4.02 7.12
C VAL A 55 -3.83 -4.56 6.13
N GLY A 56 -3.61 -5.76 5.60
CA GLY A 56 -4.56 -6.41 4.72
C GLY A 56 -5.93 -6.63 5.37
N GLU A 57 -5.96 -7.04 6.64
CA GLU A 57 -7.21 -7.18 7.41
C GLU A 57 -7.92 -5.83 7.59
N ALA A 58 -7.17 -4.78 7.94
CA ALA A 58 -7.73 -3.43 8.06
C ALA A 58 -8.29 -2.90 6.73
N MET A 59 -7.61 -3.15 5.60
CA MET A 59 -8.10 -2.79 4.26
C MET A 59 -9.38 -3.56 3.89
N LYS A 60 -9.52 -4.81 4.35
CA LYS A 60 -10.73 -5.58 4.16
C LYS A 60 -11.91 -4.98 4.95
N GLU A 61 -11.69 -4.61 6.21
CA GLU A 61 -12.70 -3.91 7.00
C GLU A 61 -13.12 -2.58 6.33
N LEU A 62 -12.16 -1.81 5.80
CA LEU A 62 -12.46 -0.57 5.06
C LEU A 62 -13.36 -0.82 3.84
N SER A 63 -13.16 -1.92 3.12
CA SER A 63 -14.05 -2.31 2.03
C SER A 63 -15.49 -2.55 2.49
N GLU A 64 -15.69 -3.17 3.65
CA GLU A 64 -17.04 -3.44 4.18
C GLU A 64 -17.75 -2.14 4.59
N VAL A 65 -17.02 -1.21 5.20
CA VAL A 65 -17.53 0.13 5.51
C VAL A 65 -17.87 0.89 4.23
N LYS A 66 -17.05 0.74 3.19
CA LYS A 66 -17.29 1.35 1.88
C LYS A 66 -18.52 0.76 1.15
N ASP A 67 -18.73 -0.54 1.24
CA ASP A 67 -19.95 -1.20 0.74
C ASP A 67 -21.19 -0.69 1.46
N SER A 68 -21.09 -0.51 2.78
CA SER A 68 -22.18 0.05 3.61
C SER A 68 -22.53 1.48 3.19
N LEU A 69 -21.52 2.33 2.94
CA LEU A 69 -21.72 3.69 2.40
C LEU A 69 -22.45 3.65 1.04
N ASP A 70 -22.01 2.79 0.13
CA ASP A 70 -22.59 2.70 -1.22
C ASP A 70 -24.08 2.31 -1.15
N MET A 71 -24.44 1.38 -0.25
CA MET A 71 -25.83 1.00 -0.01
C MET A 71 -26.64 2.13 0.63
N GLU A 72 -26.09 2.81 1.62
CA GLU A 72 -26.79 3.87 2.35
C GLU A 72 -27.05 5.10 1.47
N VAL A 73 -26.05 5.54 0.70
CA VAL A 73 -26.20 6.63 -0.26
C VAL A 73 -27.20 6.25 -1.36
N LYS A 74 -27.18 5.00 -1.83
CA LYS A 74 -28.15 4.55 -2.81
C LYS A 74 -29.58 4.64 -2.27
N GLN A 75 -29.84 4.04 -1.11
CA GLN A 75 -31.19 3.92 -0.55
C GLN A 75 -31.75 5.26 -0.04
N ASN A 76 -30.92 6.08 0.59
CA ASN A 76 -31.38 7.27 1.31
C ASN A 76 -31.21 8.58 0.52
N PHE A 77 -30.44 8.56 -0.56
CA PHE A 77 -30.20 9.76 -1.38
C PHE A 77 -30.54 9.54 -2.86
N ILE A 78 -29.95 8.55 -3.51
CA ILE A 78 -30.10 8.35 -4.95
C ILE A 78 -31.53 7.89 -5.31
N ASP A 79 -32.05 6.85 -4.66
CA ASP A 79 -33.37 6.30 -4.98
C ASP A 79 -34.50 7.31 -4.72
N PRO A 80 -34.50 8.10 -3.62
CA PRO A 80 -35.47 9.19 -3.42
C PRO A 80 -35.39 10.29 -4.48
N LEU A 81 -34.18 10.73 -4.86
CA LEU A 81 -34.00 11.73 -5.91
C LEU A 81 -34.45 11.22 -7.29
N GLN A 82 -34.18 9.95 -7.58
CA GLN A 82 -34.63 9.30 -8.81
C GLN A 82 -36.16 9.26 -8.88
N ASN A 83 -36.83 8.94 -7.76
CA ASN A 83 -38.29 8.93 -7.66
C ASN A 83 -38.89 10.34 -7.83
N LEU A 84 -38.32 11.35 -7.17
CA LEU A 84 -38.69 12.76 -7.34
C LEU A 84 -38.58 13.19 -8.81
N HIS A 85 -37.50 12.80 -9.49
CA HIS A 85 -37.32 13.09 -10.90
C HIS A 85 -38.32 12.35 -11.80
N ASP A 86 -38.56 11.06 -11.54
CA ASP A 86 -39.37 10.23 -12.42
C ASP A 86 -40.88 10.43 -12.25
N LYS A 87 -41.35 10.81 -11.06
CA LYS A 87 -42.77 11.07 -10.80
C LYS A 87 -43.10 12.56 -10.84
N ASP A 88 -42.47 13.35 -9.98
CA ASP A 88 -42.94 14.71 -9.72
C ASP A 88 -42.59 15.68 -10.86
N LEU A 89 -41.42 15.55 -11.50
CA LEU A 89 -41.07 16.39 -12.67
C LEU A 89 -41.89 16.06 -13.93
N ARG A 90 -42.28 14.79 -14.11
CA ARG A 90 -43.17 14.41 -15.23
C ARG A 90 -44.58 14.94 -15.01
N GLU A 91 -45.05 14.91 -13.77
CA GLU A 91 -46.34 15.48 -13.39
C GLU A 91 -46.35 17.02 -13.54
N ILE A 92 -45.21 17.69 -13.29
CA ILE A 92 -45.07 19.13 -13.58
C ILE A 92 -45.23 19.46 -15.07
N GLN A 93 -44.68 18.64 -15.97
CA GLN A 93 -44.80 18.89 -17.42
C GLN A 93 -46.25 18.83 -17.92
N VAL A 94 -47.13 18.08 -17.24
CA VAL A 94 -48.56 17.98 -17.61
C VAL A 94 -49.44 19.03 -16.92
N LEU A 95 -48.91 19.77 -15.93
CA LEU A 95 -49.65 20.82 -15.21
C LEU A 95 -50.27 21.90 -16.12
N PRO A 96 -49.61 22.43 -17.17
CA PRO A 96 -50.22 23.43 -18.05
C PRO A 96 -51.47 22.89 -18.76
N SER A 97 -51.45 21.61 -19.14
CA SER A 97 -52.60 20.97 -19.79
C SER A 97 -53.73 20.70 -18.80
N MET A 98 -53.41 20.26 -17.58
CA MET A 98 -54.40 20.04 -16.52
C MET A 98 -55.03 21.34 -16.03
N TRP A 99 -54.29 22.44 -15.98
CA TRP A 99 -54.77 23.74 -15.49
C TRP A 99 -55.96 24.26 -16.31
N HIS A 100 -55.90 24.06 -17.63
CA HIS A 100 -56.99 24.40 -18.54
C HIS A 100 -58.25 23.53 -18.34
N PHE A 101 -58.13 22.38 -17.68
CA PHE A 101 -59.22 21.43 -17.46
C PHE A 101 -59.78 21.46 -16.03
N ASN A 102 -58.94 21.61 -15.01
CA ASN A 102 -59.35 21.64 -13.61
C ASN A 102 -58.39 22.46 -12.73
N ASN A 103 -58.78 23.71 -12.48
CA ASN A 103 -57.97 24.69 -11.76
C ASN A 103 -57.73 24.32 -10.28
N THR A 104 -58.71 23.70 -9.61
CA THR A 104 -58.63 23.35 -8.18
C THR A 104 -57.65 22.22 -7.94
N LYS A 105 -57.68 21.16 -8.76
CA LYS A 105 -56.71 20.06 -8.67
C LYS A 105 -55.28 20.50 -8.95
N CYS A 106 -55.08 21.46 -9.86
CA CYS A 106 -53.76 22.05 -10.11
C CYS A 106 -53.23 22.85 -8.93
N ALA A 107 -54.08 23.57 -8.20
CA ALA A 107 -53.67 24.32 -7.02
C ALA A 107 -53.19 23.39 -5.89
N ASP A 108 -53.92 22.29 -5.64
CA ASP A 108 -53.51 21.27 -4.66
C ASP A 108 -52.16 20.63 -5.04
N TYR A 109 -51.97 20.34 -6.33
CA TYR A 109 -50.72 19.80 -6.87
C TYR A 109 -49.54 20.76 -6.75
N LEU A 110 -49.75 22.04 -7.09
CA LEU A 110 -48.73 23.07 -6.95
C LEU A 110 -48.35 23.29 -5.49
N MET A 111 -49.31 23.21 -4.56
CA MET A 111 -49.02 23.30 -3.13
C MET A 111 -48.21 22.09 -2.64
N PHE A 112 -48.46 20.89 -3.17
CA PHE A 112 -47.67 19.69 -2.88
C PHE A 112 -46.23 19.78 -3.43
N ILE A 113 -46.06 20.28 -4.65
CA ILE A 113 -44.75 20.44 -5.32
C ILE A 113 -43.91 21.60 -4.76
N VAL A 114 -44.54 22.68 -4.28
CA VAL A 114 -43.83 23.88 -3.78
C VAL A 114 -43.43 23.77 -2.30
N ASN A 115 -44.08 22.88 -1.53
CA ASN A 115 -43.75 22.64 -0.12
C ASN A 115 -42.63 21.61 0.23
N PRO A 116 -41.86 20.97 -0.67
CA PRO A 116 -40.88 19.95 -0.27
C PRO A 116 -39.46 20.51 -0.05
N GLN A 117 -39.32 21.77 0.36
CA GLN A 117 -37.99 22.32 0.73
C GLN A 117 -37.38 21.54 1.90
N ILE A 118 -38.22 21.09 2.85
CA ILE A 118 -37.80 20.29 4.00
C ILE A 118 -37.32 18.90 3.56
N GLU A 119 -38.03 18.24 2.64
CA GLU A 119 -37.66 16.90 2.16
C GLU A 119 -36.35 16.92 1.36
N GLN A 120 -36.15 17.93 0.50
CA GLN A 120 -34.92 18.08 -0.28
C GLN A 120 -33.70 18.37 0.62
N VAL A 121 -33.86 19.23 1.62
CA VAL A 121 -32.80 19.49 2.62
C VAL A 121 -32.53 18.23 3.46
N SER A 122 -33.57 17.46 3.79
CA SER A 122 -33.41 16.20 4.50
C SER A 122 -32.65 15.15 3.68
N GLN A 123 -32.84 15.08 2.36
CA GLN A 123 -32.06 14.21 1.47
C GLN A 123 -30.58 14.59 1.43
N LEU A 124 -30.27 15.89 1.33
CA LEU A 124 -28.88 16.37 1.41
C LEU A 124 -28.25 16.04 2.77
N SER A 125 -29.01 16.18 3.86
CA SER A 125 -28.57 15.77 5.19
C SER A 125 -28.24 14.28 5.25
N ALA A 126 -29.05 13.41 4.62
CA ALA A 126 -28.80 11.97 4.60
C ALA A 126 -27.48 11.62 3.90
N LEU A 127 -27.15 12.28 2.79
CA LEU A 127 -25.86 12.11 2.11
C LEU A 127 -24.69 12.50 3.02
N VAL A 128 -24.77 13.67 3.66
CA VAL A 128 -23.71 14.17 4.54
C VAL A 128 -23.53 13.26 5.77
N GLN A 129 -24.63 12.77 6.34
CA GLN A 129 -24.59 11.85 7.48
C GLN A 129 -23.94 10.50 7.10
N ALA A 130 -24.31 9.92 5.96
CA ALA A 130 -23.71 8.67 5.48
C ALA A 130 -22.19 8.82 5.25
N GLN A 131 -21.76 9.91 4.61
CA GLN A 131 -20.34 10.21 4.39
C GLN A 131 -19.59 10.43 5.71
N LEU A 132 -20.19 11.17 6.65
CA LEU A 132 -19.60 11.43 7.95
C LEU A 132 -19.39 10.12 8.73
N GLU A 133 -20.37 9.22 8.71
CA GLU A 133 -20.31 7.96 9.42
C GLU A 133 -19.28 7.00 8.80
N TYR A 134 -19.23 6.92 7.46
CA TYR A 134 -18.18 6.23 6.73
C TYR A 134 -16.77 6.69 7.16
N HIS A 135 -16.53 8.00 7.15
CA HIS A 135 -15.21 8.54 7.50
C HIS A 135 -14.84 8.33 8.97
N LYS A 136 -15.82 8.37 9.89
CA LYS A 136 -15.58 8.05 11.30
C LYS A 136 -15.13 6.61 11.47
N GLN A 137 -15.85 5.67 10.88
CA GLN A 137 -15.51 4.25 10.97
C GLN A 137 -14.17 3.95 10.29
N ALA A 138 -13.93 4.51 9.11
CA ALA A 138 -12.65 4.38 8.41
C ALA A 138 -11.47 4.90 9.25
N THR A 139 -11.66 6.04 9.91
CA THR A 139 -10.64 6.62 10.80
C THR A 139 -10.35 5.68 11.98
N GLN A 140 -11.37 5.10 12.61
CA GLN A 140 -11.18 4.17 13.72
C GLN A 140 -10.40 2.90 13.31
N ILE A 141 -10.68 2.37 12.11
CA ILE A 141 -9.95 1.23 11.56
C ILE A 141 -8.48 1.59 11.33
N LEU A 142 -8.24 2.73 10.67
CA LEU A 142 -6.89 3.22 10.38
C LEU A 142 -6.09 3.51 11.66
N GLN A 143 -6.72 4.09 12.68
CA GLN A 143 -6.09 4.31 13.98
C GLN A 143 -5.68 3.00 14.65
N ARG A 144 -6.56 1.98 14.63
CA ARG A 144 -6.27 0.68 15.22
C ARG A 144 -5.08 -0.01 14.57
N VAL A 145 -5.03 -0.04 13.24
CA VAL A 145 -3.89 -0.65 12.52
C VAL A 145 -2.61 0.16 12.69
N THR A 146 -2.70 1.49 12.78
CA THR A 146 -1.54 2.35 13.06
C THR A 146 -0.93 2.00 14.41
N SER A 147 -1.74 1.91 15.48
CA SER A 147 -1.26 1.52 16.80
C SER A 147 -0.64 0.11 16.80
N LYS A 148 -1.27 -0.87 16.13
CA LYS A 148 -0.69 -2.21 15.96
C LYS A 148 0.68 -2.17 15.30
N LEU A 149 0.84 -1.38 14.23
CA LEU A 149 2.12 -1.28 13.52
C LEU A 149 3.19 -0.60 14.38
N GLU A 150 2.85 0.45 15.11
CA GLU A 150 3.77 1.11 16.05
C GLU A 150 4.27 0.15 17.13
N ASP A 151 3.38 -0.68 17.70
CA ASP A 151 3.75 -1.65 18.71
C ASP A 151 4.66 -2.74 18.12
N ARG A 152 4.40 -3.21 16.89
CA ARG A 152 5.29 -4.14 16.20
C ARG A 152 6.65 -3.53 15.88
N ILE A 153 6.71 -2.24 15.53
CA ILE A 153 7.98 -1.54 15.32
C ILE A 153 8.76 -1.46 16.63
N LYS A 154 8.10 -1.12 17.75
CA LYS A 154 8.73 -1.09 19.08
C LYS A 154 9.26 -2.47 19.46
N GLU A 155 8.45 -3.52 19.32
CA GLU A 155 8.86 -4.90 19.62
C GLU A 155 10.05 -5.34 18.77
N ALA A 156 10.00 -5.11 17.45
CA ALA A 156 11.10 -5.44 16.54
C ALA A 156 12.38 -4.66 16.86
N SER A 157 12.28 -3.41 17.30
CA SER A 157 13.43 -2.58 17.71
C SER A 157 14.03 -2.99 19.06
N SER A 158 13.23 -3.61 19.93
CA SER A 158 13.64 -4.05 21.27
C SER A 158 14.33 -5.43 21.26
N GLN A 159 14.19 -6.19 20.18
CA GLN A 159 14.91 -7.45 20.04
C GLN A 159 16.41 -7.15 19.90
N PRO A 160 17.28 -7.78 20.70
CA PRO A 160 18.72 -7.66 20.49
C PRO A 160 19.01 -8.08 19.05
N ARG A 161 19.69 -7.22 18.27
CA ARG A 161 20.12 -7.56 16.89
C ARG A 161 20.63 -8.99 16.94
N ARG A 162 20.00 -9.91 16.19
CA ARG A 162 20.54 -11.26 16.02
C ARG A 162 21.96 -11.07 15.51
N GLU A 163 22.94 -11.26 16.41
CA GLU A 163 24.33 -11.39 16.01
C GLU A 163 24.36 -12.61 15.11
N TYR A 164 24.49 -12.34 13.81
CA TYR A 164 24.57 -13.37 12.81
C TYR A 164 25.86 -14.13 13.08
N GLN A 165 25.76 -15.31 13.68
CA GLN A 165 26.84 -16.28 13.68
C GLN A 165 26.83 -16.96 12.31
N PRO A 166 27.76 -16.64 11.39
CA PRO A 166 27.86 -17.37 10.14
C PRO A 166 28.12 -18.83 10.48
N LYS A 167 27.19 -19.71 10.10
CA LYS A 167 27.43 -21.15 10.15
C LYS A 167 28.59 -21.45 9.18
N PRO A 168 29.66 -22.12 9.63
CA PRO A 168 30.73 -22.54 8.75
C PRO A 168 30.12 -23.35 7.61
N ARG A 169 30.32 -22.87 6.38
CA ARG A 169 29.92 -23.57 5.17
C ARG A 169 30.61 -24.93 5.20
N MET A 170 29.84 -26.02 5.33
CA MET A 170 30.36 -27.38 5.18
C MET A 170 31.10 -27.44 3.85
N SER A 171 32.41 -27.65 3.92
CA SER A 171 33.26 -27.90 2.78
C SER A 171 32.80 -29.21 2.13
N LEU A 172 32.21 -29.08 0.95
CA LEU A 172 31.88 -30.20 0.08
C LEU A 172 33.21 -30.80 -0.40
N GLU A 173 33.67 -31.88 0.24
CA GLU A 173 34.78 -32.69 -0.27
C GLU A 173 34.30 -33.43 -1.52
N PHE A 174 34.68 -32.93 -2.69
CA PHE A 174 34.51 -33.64 -3.94
C PHE A 174 35.69 -34.62 -4.10
N THR A 175 35.35 -35.91 -4.15
CA THR A 175 36.30 -37.02 -4.27
C THR A 175 37.14 -36.91 -5.54
N THR A 176 38.42 -37.21 -5.34
CA THR A 176 39.52 -37.30 -6.30
C THR A 176 39.19 -38.12 -7.55
N GLY A 177 39.37 -37.49 -8.71
CA GLY A 177 39.43 -38.12 -10.03
C GLY A 177 40.74 -37.73 -10.73
N ASP A 178 41.51 -38.77 -11.05
CA ASP A 178 42.84 -38.85 -11.66
C ASP A 178 42.97 -38.15 -13.05
N ASN A 179 44.08 -37.41 -13.31
CA ASN A 179 44.99 -37.62 -14.46
C ASN A 179 46.14 -36.58 -14.59
N THR A 180 47.38 -37.08 -14.52
CA THR A 180 48.60 -36.78 -15.33
C THR A 180 49.05 -35.36 -15.74
N GLN A 181 50.21 -34.96 -15.17
CA GLN A 181 51.44 -34.39 -15.76
C GLN A 181 51.39 -33.16 -16.71
N HIS A 182 51.98 -32.03 -16.25
CA HIS A 182 53.15 -31.43 -16.92
C HIS A 182 54.01 -30.63 -15.90
N ASN A 183 55.31 -30.57 -16.16
CA ASN A 183 56.38 -30.11 -15.29
C ASN A 183 57.03 -28.82 -15.84
N GLY A 184 57.38 -27.86 -14.97
CA GLY A 184 58.47 -26.90 -15.21
C GLY A 184 58.26 -25.44 -14.75
N GLY A 185 59.10 -24.98 -13.81
CA GLY A 185 59.75 -23.65 -13.95
C GLY A 185 59.41 -22.50 -12.96
N ILE A 186 60.05 -22.51 -11.78
CA ILE A 186 60.80 -21.41 -11.11
C ILE A 186 60.27 -19.96 -11.24
N SER A 187 59.90 -19.31 -10.12
CA SER A 187 60.54 -18.08 -9.56
C SER A 187 59.70 -17.40 -8.46
N HIS A 188 60.40 -16.97 -7.41
CA HIS A 188 60.02 -16.01 -6.35
C HIS A 188 58.96 -14.94 -6.72
N ALA A 189 58.02 -14.68 -5.81
CA ALA A 189 58.01 -13.48 -4.95
C ALA A 189 56.60 -13.18 -4.38
N THR A 190 56.60 -12.90 -3.07
CA THR A 190 55.71 -11.99 -2.35
C THR A 190 54.20 -12.12 -2.52
N THR A 191 53.58 -12.62 -1.45
CA THR A 191 52.25 -12.22 -1.00
C THR A 191 52.12 -10.68 -1.02
N PRO A 192 51.14 -10.09 -1.73
CA PRO A 192 50.74 -8.73 -1.44
C PRO A 192 49.91 -8.76 -0.16
N LYS A 193 50.51 -8.27 0.93
CA LYS A 193 49.75 -7.69 2.03
C LYS A 193 48.83 -6.62 1.42
N PRO A 194 47.54 -6.54 1.78
CA PRO A 194 46.75 -5.37 1.42
C PRO A 194 47.39 -4.16 2.10
N SER A 195 47.89 -3.26 1.26
CA SER A 195 48.43 -1.96 1.62
C SER A 195 47.45 -1.25 2.53
N GLY A 196 47.93 -0.78 3.68
CA GLY A 196 47.16 0.08 4.57
C GLY A 196 46.62 1.28 3.78
N VAL A 197 45.30 1.39 3.76
CA VAL A 197 44.58 2.52 3.19
C VAL A 197 44.92 3.76 4.01
N HIS A 198 45.41 4.81 3.35
CA HIS A 198 45.50 6.14 3.94
C HIS A 198 44.09 6.57 4.39
N MET A 199 43.85 6.65 5.69
CA MET A 199 42.54 6.90 6.32
C MET A 199 42.09 8.38 6.30
N ASP A 200 42.41 9.15 5.27
CA ASP A 200 41.92 10.53 5.13
C ASP A 200 40.84 10.68 4.04
N GLN A 201 40.50 9.61 3.31
CA GLN A 201 39.48 9.66 2.27
C GLN A 201 38.11 9.24 2.81
N PRO A 202 37.03 9.97 2.49
CA PRO A 202 35.67 9.57 2.82
C PRO A 202 35.37 8.15 2.36
N CYS A 203 34.92 7.31 3.30
CA CYS A 203 34.65 5.91 3.03
C CYS A 203 33.63 5.34 4.01
N CYS A 204 33.00 4.26 3.58
CA CYS A 204 32.10 3.47 4.39
C CYS A 204 32.41 1.98 4.22
N ARG A 205 31.91 1.17 5.15
CA ARG A 205 31.98 -0.28 5.10
C ARG A 205 30.60 -0.85 4.85
N ALA A 206 30.47 -1.74 3.87
CA ALA A 206 29.24 -2.47 3.61
C ALA A 206 28.87 -3.35 4.82
N LEU A 207 27.64 -3.17 5.32
CA LEU A 207 27.05 -3.98 6.38
C LEU A 207 26.31 -5.21 5.84
N TYR A 208 25.92 -5.18 4.56
CA TYR A 208 25.16 -6.23 3.89
C TYR A 208 25.60 -6.31 2.42
N ASP A 209 25.34 -7.46 1.78
CA ASP A 209 25.41 -7.58 0.32
C ASP A 209 24.34 -6.68 -0.32
N PHE A 210 24.69 -6.01 -1.42
CA PHE A 210 23.78 -5.21 -2.21
C PHE A 210 23.93 -5.60 -3.68
N GLU A 211 22.88 -6.18 -4.24
CA GLU A 211 22.80 -6.53 -5.66
C GLU A 211 22.06 -5.41 -6.40
N PRO A 212 22.69 -4.79 -7.42
CA PRO A 212 22.08 -3.68 -8.15
C PRO A 212 20.93 -4.19 -9.01
N GLU A 213 19.76 -3.56 -8.89
CA GLU A 213 18.56 -3.83 -9.70
C GLU A 213 18.41 -2.84 -10.86
N ASN A 214 18.97 -1.63 -10.73
CA ASN A 214 18.87 -0.56 -11.72
C ASN A 214 20.23 -0.16 -12.31
N GLU A 215 20.22 0.37 -13.53
CA GLU A 215 21.43 0.95 -14.13
C GLU A 215 21.91 2.16 -13.32
N GLY A 216 23.17 2.12 -12.88
CA GLY A 216 23.81 3.16 -12.07
C GLY A 216 23.95 2.82 -10.58
N GLU A 217 23.39 1.71 -10.11
CA GLU A 217 23.58 1.22 -8.75
C GLU A 217 24.94 0.50 -8.58
N LEU A 218 25.58 0.69 -7.44
CA LEU A 218 26.87 0.06 -7.14
C LEU A 218 26.67 -1.22 -6.33
N GLY A 219 26.92 -2.38 -6.94
CA GLY A 219 26.90 -3.66 -6.23
C GLY A 219 28.14 -3.91 -5.35
N PHE A 220 27.93 -4.46 -4.15
CA PHE A 220 29.00 -4.77 -3.19
C PHE A 220 28.63 -5.93 -2.27
N LYS A 221 29.64 -6.46 -1.57
CA LYS A 221 29.48 -7.52 -0.56
C LYS A 221 29.69 -6.99 0.85
N GLU A 222 29.08 -7.66 1.82
CA GLU A 222 29.30 -7.41 3.24
C GLU A 222 30.81 -7.38 3.55
N GLY A 223 31.25 -6.31 4.20
CA GLY A 223 32.65 -6.08 4.57
C GLY A 223 33.46 -5.29 3.54
N ASP A 224 32.95 -5.04 2.33
CA ASP A 224 33.64 -4.20 1.35
C ASP A 224 33.81 -2.76 1.87
N ILE A 225 34.97 -2.16 1.58
CA ILE A 225 35.24 -0.76 1.88
C ILE A 225 35.01 0.06 0.61
N ILE A 226 33.97 0.89 0.64
CA ILE A 226 33.54 1.72 -0.48
C ILE A 226 34.04 3.14 -0.24
N THR A 227 34.68 3.72 -1.24
CA THR A 227 35.08 5.13 -1.20
C THR A 227 33.84 5.98 -1.46
N LEU A 228 33.49 6.87 -0.53
CA LEU A 228 32.38 7.81 -0.70
C LEU A 228 32.82 8.96 -1.60
N THR A 229 32.02 9.28 -2.62
CA THR A 229 32.29 10.37 -3.54
C THR A 229 31.30 11.52 -3.40
N ASN A 230 30.03 11.22 -3.15
CA ASN A 230 28.98 12.23 -3.02
C ASN A 230 27.78 11.71 -2.22
N GLN A 231 26.97 12.62 -1.66
CA GLN A 231 25.65 12.31 -1.12
C GLN A 231 24.59 12.80 -2.10
N ILE A 232 23.74 11.89 -2.57
CA ILE A 232 22.68 12.24 -3.52
C ILE A 232 21.51 12.88 -2.76
N ASP A 233 21.08 12.23 -1.66
CA ASP A 233 20.00 12.69 -0.79
C ASP A 233 20.09 12.04 0.62
N GLU A 234 19.03 12.14 1.42
CA GLU A 234 18.94 11.60 2.78
C GLU A 234 18.94 10.06 2.84
N ASN A 235 18.81 9.37 1.71
CA ASN A 235 18.69 7.91 1.62
C ASN A 235 19.77 7.25 0.75
N TRP A 236 20.48 8.02 -0.10
CA TRP A 236 21.44 7.49 -1.07
C TRP A 236 22.82 8.17 -1.01
N TYR A 237 23.87 7.34 -0.99
CA TYR A 237 25.24 7.75 -1.26
C TYR A 237 25.67 7.34 -2.67
N GLU A 238 26.61 8.08 -3.24
CA GLU A 238 27.40 7.68 -4.39
C GLU A 238 28.81 7.34 -3.92
N GLY A 239 29.36 6.25 -4.47
CA GLY A 239 30.72 5.85 -4.15
C GLY A 239 31.38 5.04 -5.26
N MET A 240 32.59 4.60 -4.97
CA MET A 240 33.42 3.82 -5.88
C MET A 240 33.97 2.58 -5.19
N LEU A 241 33.83 1.44 -5.85
CA LEU A 241 34.37 0.16 -5.41
C LEU A 241 34.93 -0.59 -6.62
N HIS A 242 36.17 -1.09 -6.52
CA HIS A 242 36.87 -1.79 -7.61
C HIS A 242 36.89 -1.03 -8.96
N GLY A 243 36.89 0.31 -8.92
CA GLY A 243 36.87 1.16 -10.12
C GLY A 243 35.49 1.33 -10.77
N GLN A 244 34.44 0.75 -10.19
CA GLN A 244 33.05 0.99 -10.59
C GLN A 244 32.45 2.05 -9.67
N SER A 245 31.67 2.97 -10.26
CA SER A 245 30.95 4.00 -9.54
C SER A 245 29.45 3.80 -9.67
N GLY A 246 28.74 4.11 -8.60
CA GLY A 246 27.29 4.06 -8.59
C GLY A 246 26.72 4.47 -7.24
N PHE A 247 25.39 4.51 -7.18
CA PHE A 247 24.65 4.89 -5.98
C PHE A 247 24.18 3.66 -5.19
N PHE A 248 24.08 3.82 -3.87
CA PHE A 248 23.63 2.78 -2.96
C PHE A 248 22.97 3.35 -1.69
N PRO A 249 22.08 2.58 -1.04
CA PRO A 249 21.33 3.06 0.11
C PRO A 249 22.21 3.22 1.36
N ILE A 250 22.04 4.34 2.07
CA ILE A 250 22.83 4.68 3.28
C ILE A 250 22.67 3.62 4.37
N ASN A 251 21.49 3.02 4.51
CA ASN A 251 21.21 2.02 5.55
C ASN A 251 21.96 0.68 5.36
N TYR A 252 22.66 0.50 4.23
CA TYR A 252 23.45 -0.69 3.94
C TYR A 252 24.93 -0.55 4.31
N VAL A 253 25.35 0.63 4.79
CA VAL A 253 26.75 0.93 5.06
C VAL A 253 26.97 1.57 6.43
N ASP A 254 28.16 1.38 6.97
CA ASP A 254 28.67 2.00 8.19
C ASP A 254 29.70 3.06 7.80
N ILE A 255 29.42 4.34 8.06
CA ILE A 255 30.30 5.45 7.65
C ILE A 255 31.55 5.44 8.53
N LEU A 256 32.71 5.21 7.92
CA LEU A 256 34.00 5.22 8.62
C LEU A 256 34.61 6.62 8.62
N VAL A 257 34.55 7.29 7.47
CA VAL A 257 35.00 8.66 7.27
C VAL A 257 33.92 9.39 6.46
N PRO A 258 33.25 10.41 7.03
CA PRO A 258 32.18 11.12 6.34
C PRO A 258 32.70 11.99 5.19
N LEU A 259 31.81 12.35 4.26
CA LEU A 259 32.12 13.34 3.22
C LEU A 259 32.39 14.72 3.87
N PRO A 260 33.36 15.50 3.37
CA PRO A 260 33.54 16.88 3.80
C PRO A 260 32.32 17.73 3.40
N ASN A 261 31.79 18.48 4.36
CA ASN A 261 30.65 19.39 4.19
C ASN A 261 30.87 20.45 3.09
#